data_AF-A0A645IH64-F1
#
_entry.id   AF-A0A645IH64-F1
#
_cell.length_a   1.000
_cell.length_b   1.000
_cell.length_c   1.000
_cell.angle_alpha   90.00
_cell.angle_beta   90.00
_cell.angle_gamma   90.00
#
_symmetry.space_group_name_H-M   'P 1'
#
loop_
_entity.id
_entity.type
_entity.pdbx_description
1 polymer ?
#
loop_
_entity_poly.entity_id
_entity_poly.type
_entity_poly.pdbx_seq_one_letter_code
_entity_poly.pdbx_strand_id
1 'polypeptide(L)' 'MQSYSQIADPSLSIDDLASLGDRLNLPEGWRYQAITLEEDLLLKANGVAYVINDEFYNTYQQILP' A
#
# COMPACT_ATOMS: atom_id res chain seq x y z
N MET A 1 3.00 -1.28 -1.81
CA MET A 1 2.92 -0.72 -0.44
C MET A 1 4.33 -0.62 0.12
N GLN A 2 4.65 0.44 0.86
CA GLN A 2 5.97 0.58 1.53
C GLN A 2 5.94 0.10 2.98
N SER A 3 4.83 0.34 3.69
CA SER A 3 4.61 -0.18 5.03
C SER A 3 3.13 -0.38 5.28
N TYR A 4 2.80 -1.38 6.10
CA TYR A 4 1.50 -1.46 6.76
C TYR A 4 1.64 -0.96 8.21
N SER A 5 0.54 -0.52 8.80
CA SER A 5 0.51 0.10 10.13
C SER A 5 -0.50 -0.59 11.05
N GLN A 6 -0.24 -0.53 12.34
CA GLN A 6 -1.13 -1.03 13.39
C GLN A 6 -1.74 0.10 14.24
N ILE A 7 -1.63 1.36 13.76
CA ILE A 7 -2.12 2.54 14.48
C ILE A 7 -3.66 2.55 14.56
N ALA A 8 -4.35 2.30 13.44
CA ALA A 8 -5.81 2.28 13.39
C ALA A 8 -6.39 0.89 13.74
N ASP A 9 -5.68 -0.17 13.34
CA ASP A 9 -6.05 -1.56 13.63
C ASP A 9 -4.85 -2.31 14.20
N PRO A 10 -4.76 -2.46 15.53
CA PRO A 10 -3.68 -3.19 16.18
C PRO A 10 -3.60 -4.68 15.82
N SER A 11 -4.66 -5.24 15.24
CA SER A 11 -4.72 -6.64 14.83
C SER A 11 -4.30 -6.89 13.38
N LEU A 12 -4.12 -5.83 12.58
CA LEU A 12 -3.72 -5.96 11.18
C LEU A 12 -2.38 -6.69 11.08
N SER A 13 -2.36 -7.77 10.30
CA SER A 13 -1.19 -8.60 10.06
C SER A 13 -0.79 -8.60 8.57
N ILE A 14 0.38 -9.17 8.29
CA ILE A 14 0.85 -9.32 6.91
C ILE A 14 -0.05 -10.26 6.08
N ASP A 15 -0.65 -11.27 6.71
CA ASP A 15 -1.52 -12.24 6.04
C ASP A 15 -2.84 -11.60 5.57
N ASP A 16 -3.31 -10.57 6.28
CA ASP A 16 -4.52 -9.83 5.93
C ASP A 16 -4.32 -8.94 4.68
N LEU A 17 -3.08 -8.62 4.31
CA LEU A 17 -2.80 -7.71 3.20
C LEU A 17 -3.32 -8.25 1.87
N ALA A 18 -3.38 -9.57 1.68
CA ALA A 18 -3.90 -10.17 0.46
C ALA A 18 -5.36 -9.77 0.15
N SER A 19 -6.18 -9.59 1.20
CA SER A 19 -7.60 -9.22 1.10
C SER A 19 -7.91 -7.83 1.64
N LEU A 20 -6.89 -7.01 1.94
CA LEU A 20 -7.08 -5.69 2.55
C LEU A 20 -7.98 -4.77 1.70
N GLY A 21 -7.96 -4.94 0.38
CA GLY A 21 -8.80 -4.18 -0.55
C GLY A 21 -10.30 -4.21 -0.24
N ASP A 22 -10.81 -5.29 0.36
CA ASP A 22 -12.23 -5.42 0.74
C ASP A 22 -12.60 -4.54 1.95
N ARG A 23 -11.59 -4.04 2.67
CA ARG A 23 -11.73 -3.20 3.87
C ARG A 23 -11.44 -1.74 3.60
N LEU A 24 -10.82 -1.41 2.46
CA LEU A 24 -10.38 -0.06 2.12
C LEU A 24 -11.53 0.76 1.52
N ASN A 25 -11.64 2.00 1.98
CA ASN A 25 -12.53 3.02 1.42
C ASN A 25 -11.85 3.70 0.24
N LEU A 26 -11.76 2.97 -0.88
CA LEU A 26 -11.07 3.44 -2.09
C LEU A 26 -11.90 4.50 -2.83
N PRO A 27 -11.26 5.58 -3.34
CA PRO A 27 -11.94 6.52 -4.24
C PRO A 27 -12.43 5.83 -5.52
N GLU A 28 -13.38 6.47 -6.21
CA GLU A 28 -13.89 5.96 -7.49
C GLU A 28 -12.75 5.74 -8.50
N GLY A 29 -12.75 4.56 -9.13
CA GLY A 29 -11.73 4.15 -10.12
C GLY A 29 -10.44 3.59 -9.52
N TRP A 30 -10.27 3.58 -8.19
CA TRP A 30 -9.10 3.00 -7.54
C TRP A 30 -9.29 1.50 -7.29
N ARG A 31 -8.18 0.77 -7.30
CA ARG A 31 -8.16 -0.66 -6.97
C ARG A 31 -6.95 -0.98 -6.12
N TYR A 32 -7.16 -1.78 -5.09
CA TYR A 32 -6.10 -2.38 -4.31
C TYR A 32 -5.70 -3.75 -4.88
N GLN A 33 -4.40 -4.05 -4.89
CA GLN A 33 -3.86 -5.36 -5.22
C GLN A 33 -2.61 -5.62 -4.37
N ALA A 34 -2.50 -6.84 -3.86
CA ALA A 34 -1.29 -7.37 -3.25
C ALA A 34 -0.70 -8.44 -4.17
N ILE A 35 0.57 -8.30 -4.52
CA ILE A 35 1.31 -9.26 -5.35
C ILE A 35 2.61 -9.65 -4.65
N THR A 36 2.98 -10.92 -4.76
CA THR A 36 4.32 -11.37 -4.41
C THR A 36 5.22 -11.14 -5.61
N LEU A 37 6.32 -10.43 -5.42
CA LEU A 37 7.26 -10.15 -6.49
C LEU A 37 8.19 -11.35 -6.70
N GLU A 38 8.46 -11.70 -7.95
CA GLU A 38 9.43 -12.75 -8.31
C GLU A 38 10.88 -12.24 -8.34
N GLU A 39 11.06 -10.92 -8.33
CA GLU A 39 12.34 -10.21 -8.35
C GLU A 39 12.31 -8.96 -7.47
N ASP A 40 13.48 -8.42 -7.16
CA ASP A 40 13.61 -7.22 -6.34
C ASP A 40 13.03 -5.98 -7.07
N LEU A 41 12.09 -5.28 -6.42
CA LEU A 41 11.57 -4.01 -6.91
C LEU A 41 12.37 -2.82 -6.33
N LEU A 42 13.10 -2.12 -7.18
CA LEU A 42 13.79 -0.88 -6.83
C LEU A 42 12.92 0.35 -7.14
N LEU A 43 12.32 0.93 -6.10
CA LEU A 43 11.48 2.11 -6.24
C LEU A 43 12.31 3.40 -6.21
N LYS A 44 12.63 3.94 -7.40
CA LYS A 44 13.40 5.20 -7.54
C LYS A 44 12.48 6.41 -7.62
N ALA A 45 12.79 7.45 -6.85
CA ALA A 45 12.17 8.77 -6.97
C ALA A 45 13.13 9.72 -7.71
N ASN A 46 12.68 10.33 -8.80
CA ASN A 46 13.48 11.28 -9.58
C ASN A 46 13.35 12.70 -8.99
N GLY A 47 13.86 12.89 -7.77
CA GLY A 47 13.83 14.16 -7.04
C GLY A 47 12.55 14.43 -6.23
N VAL A 48 11.43 13.80 -6.58
CA VAL A 48 10.16 13.88 -5.83
C VAL A 48 9.53 12.50 -5.71
N ALA A 49 9.08 12.15 -4.51
CA ALA A 49 8.28 10.96 -4.23
C ALA A 49 6.86 11.38 -3.84
N TYR A 50 5.85 10.76 -4.44
CA TYR A 50 4.46 10.95 -4.07
C TYR A 50 4.04 9.81 -3.15
N VAL A 51 3.76 10.15 -1.90
CA VAL A 51 3.41 9.20 -0.83
C VAL A 51 2.01 9.52 -0.34
N ILE A 52 1.18 8.48 -0.21
CA ILE A 52 -0.18 8.59 0.33
C ILE A 52 -0.38 7.59 1.46
N ASN A 53 -1.33 7.89 2.33
CA ASN A 53 -1.83 6.97 3.34
C ASN A 53 -3.28 6.60 3.08
N ASP A 54 -3.63 5.35 3.39
CA ASP A 54 -5.02 4.94 3.54
C ASP A 54 -5.53 5.24 4.96
N GLU A 55 -6.80 4.92 5.24
CA GLU A 55 -7.44 5.14 6.53
C GLU A 55 -6.87 4.28 7.67
N PHE A 56 -6.11 3.23 7.34
CA PHE A 56 -5.39 2.42 8.31
C PHE A 56 -3.97 2.93 8.58
N TYR A 57 -3.57 4.04 7.96
CA TYR A 57 -2.23 4.60 7.96
C TYR A 57 -1.17 3.72 7.28
N ASN A 58 -1.57 2.81 6.39
CA ASN A 58 -0.62 2.11 5.53
C ASN A 58 -0.05 3.11 4.52
N THR A 59 1.21 2.94 4.14
CA THR A 59 1.92 3.88 3.28
C THR A 59 2.13 3.30 1.89
N TYR A 60 1.78 4.09 0.87
CA TYR A 60 1.97 3.75 -0.54
C TYR A 60 2.76 4.87 -1.21
N GLN A 61 3.72 4.48 -2.04
CA GLN A 61 4.42 5.40 -2.91
C GLN A 61 4.01 5.15 -4.36
N GLN A 62 3.76 6.23 -5.10
CA GLN A 62 3.52 6.17 -6.54
C GLN A 62 4.75 5.60 -7.26
N ILE A 63 4.50 4.64 -8.15
CA ILE A 63 5.51 4.19 -9.11
C ILE A 63 5.42 5.11 -10.32
N LEU A 64 6.50 5.85 -10.59
CA LEU A 64 6.61 6.63 -11.82
C LEU A 64 6.98 5.69 -12.96
N PRO A 65 6.35 5.82 -14.15
CA PRO A 65 6.74 5.06 -15.33
C PRO A 65 8.15 5.42 -15.83
#